data_AF-A0A1Y1RWR5-F1
#
_entry.id   AF-A0A1Y1RWR5-F1
#
_cell.length_a   1.000
_cell.length_b   1.000
_cell.length_c   1.000
_cell.angle_alpha   90.00
_cell.angle_beta   90.00
_cell.angle_gamma   90.00
#
_symmetry.space_group_name_H-M   'P 1'
#
loop_
_entity.id
_entity.type
_entity.pdbx_description
1 polymer ?
#
loop_
_entity_poly.entity_id
_entity_poly.type
_entity_poly.pdbx_seq_one_letter_code
_entity_poly.pdbx_strand_id
1 'polypeptide(L)'
;MRQFVLPPSWSGEEDLVLTGGEHHYLSRVLRLSPGIEFPALDSAGRRFDCCILSMDSESTSVKIRPQNKKVPEADFQLSLILGIPRGKKMDQVVRQATECGVRRIVPFLSDHSSVRLEPGDFRRKQERWKKVAREALQQSGTGIPPEILLPIRHKDLKATTRDLDTVLFFHEKPLGDSGLHGLLQNTSGRIGLLIGPEGGFSHKELELFSSLHYDSIYLGDSVLRAETAAIYAVAAVQTILRESGRWQLKSPEHGA
;
A
#
# COMPACT_ATOMS: atom_id res chain seq x y z
N MET A 1 -9.95 17.18 -11.30
CA MET A 1 -8.75 16.36 -11.10
C MET A 1 -8.39 16.42 -9.62
N ARG A 2 -8.19 15.30 -8.91
CA ARG A 2 -7.72 15.36 -7.51
C ARG A 2 -6.21 15.55 -7.44
N GLN A 3 -5.42 14.83 -8.25
CA GLN A 3 -3.96 14.99 -8.34
C GLN A 3 -3.33 14.30 -9.57
N PHE A 4 -2.33 14.92 -10.21
CA PHE A 4 -1.44 14.30 -11.21
C PHE A 4 -0.24 13.65 -10.51
N VAL A 5 0.29 12.54 -11.02
CA VAL A 5 1.56 12.00 -10.50
C VAL A 5 2.65 12.33 -11.51
N LEU A 6 3.64 13.11 -11.10
CA LEU A 6 4.79 13.46 -11.92
C LEU A 6 5.52 12.19 -12.39
N PRO A 7 6.09 12.19 -13.61
CA PRO A 7 6.79 11.03 -14.12
C PRO A 7 8.03 10.73 -13.27
N PRO A 8 8.45 9.46 -13.13
CA PRO A 8 9.65 9.10 -12.37
C PRO A 8 10.94 9.74 -12.87
N SER A 9 10.95 10.21 -14.13
CA SER A 9 12.08 10.91 -14.75
C SER A 9 12.20 12.38 -14.33
N TRP A 10 11.17 12.96 -13.70
CA TRP A 10 11.20 14.35 -13.26
C TRP A 10 12.16 14.53 -12.09
N SER A 11 13.04 15.53 -12.18
CA SER A 11 14.19 15.71 -11.28
C SER A 11 14.21 17.04 -10.52
N GLY A 12 13.13 17.82 -10.58
CA GLY A 12 13.02 19.12 -9.90
C GLY A 12 13.00 20.32 -10.84
N GLU A 13 13.04 20.10 -12.15
CA GLU A 13 12.90 21.15 -13.16
C GLU A 13 11.55 21.89 -13.05
N GLU A 14 11.59 23.21 -13.27
CA GLU A 14 10.39 24.07 -13.23
C GLU A 14 9.51 23.89 -14.47
N ASP A 15 10.10 23.59 -15.63
CA ASP A 15 9.38 23.37 -16.88
C ASP A 15 9.61 21.93 -17.33
N LEU A 16 8.51 21.23 -17.64
CA LEU A 16 8.52 19.82 -18.02
C LEU A 16 7.69 19.60 -19.27
N VAL A 17 8.24 18.86 -20.24
CA VAL A 17 7.50 18.41 -21.43
C VAL A 17 7.02 16.99 -21.20
N LEU A 18 5.71 16.82 -21.18
CA LEU A 18 5.03 15.54 -21.03
C LEU A 18 4.64 15.00 -22.41
N THR A 19 4.95 13.74 -22.67
CA THR A 19 4.64 13.05 -23.94
C THR A 19 3.91 11.73 -23.67
N GLY A 20 3.46 11.05 -24.72
CA GLY A 20 2.91 9.69 -24.61
C GLY A 20 1.72 9.56 -23.65
N GLY A 21 1.86 8.70 -22.63
CA GLY A 21 0.79 8.38 -21.68
C GLY A 21 0.37 9.57 -20.82
N GLU A 22 1.33 10.36 -20.35
CA GLU A 22 1.10 11.57 -19.57
C GLU A 22 0.38 12.64 -20.41
N HIS A 23 0.83 12.88 -21.64
CA HIS A 23 0.17 13.78 -22.59
C HIS A 23 -1.29 13.34 -22.82
N HIS A 24 -1.49 12.07 -23.21
CA HIS A 24 -2.83 11.52 -23.45
C HIS A 24 -3.74 11.64 -22.22
N TYR A 25 -3.19 11.43 -21.02
CA TYR A 25 -3.95 11.56 -19.78
C TYR A 25 -4.44 13.01 -19.56
N LEU A 26 -3.56 14.00 -19.73
CA LEU A 26 -3.95 15.40 -19.57
C LEU A 26 -4.88 15.89 -20.68
N SER A 27 -4.59 15.55 -21.94
CA SER A 27 -5.29 16.08 -23.13
C SER A 27 -6.57 15.33 -23.48
N ARG A 28 -6.61 14.00 -23.36
CA ARG A 28 -7.75 13.16 -23.79
C ARG A 28 -8.62 12.68 -22.65
N VAL A 29 -8.01 12.27 -21.54
CA VAL A 29 -8.74 11.74 -20.38
C VAL A 29 -9.30 12.89 -19.55
N LEU A 30 -8.46 13.86 -19.19
CA LEU A 30 -8.86 15.01 -18.38
C LEU A 30 -9.31 16.21 -19.21
N ARG A 31 -8.93 16.25 -20.49
CA ARG A 31 -9.34 17.29 -21.45
C ARG A 31 -8.99 18.69 -20.95
N LEU A 32 -7.82 18.83 -20.34
CA LEU A 32 -7.32 20.13 -19.87
C LEU A 32 -6.86 20.98 -21.06
N SER A 33 -6.88 22.30 -20.89
CA SER A 33 -6.44 23.27 -21.89
C SER A 33 -5.25 24.09 -21.38
N PRO A 34 -4.47 24.73 -22.27
CA PRO A 34 -3.47 25.71 -21.86
C PRO A 34 -4.04 26.80 -20.93
N GLY A 35 -3.25 27.22 -19.96
CA GLY A 35 -3.64 28.16 -18.89
C GLY A 35 -4.31 27.52 -17.67
N ILE A 36 -4.64 26.23 -17.72
CA ILE A 36 -5.27 25.54 -16.58
C ILE A 36 -4.23 25.10 -15.57
N GLU A 37 -4.49 25.43 -14.30
CA GLU A 37 -3.75 24.92 -13.16
C GLU A 37 -4.30 23.58 -12.65
N PHE A 38 -3.42 22.70 -12.21
CA PHE A 38 -3.78 21.41 -11.63
C PHE A 38 -2.77 20.95 -10.58
N PRO A 39 -3.22 20.25 -9.52
CA PRO A 39 -2.33 19.75 -8.49
C PRO A 39 -1.54 18.53 -8.99
N ALA A 40 -0.29 18.42 -8.59
CA ALA A 40 0.57 17.27 -8.85
C ALA A 40 1.27 16.75 -7.59
N LEU A 41 1.84 15.55 -7.69
CA LEU A 41 2.62 14.88 -6.67
C LEU A 41 3.86 14.27 -7.31
N ASP A 42 5.01 14.30 -6.65
CA ASP A 42 6.15 13.47 -7.05
C ASP A 42 6.12 12.08 -6.40
N SER A 43 7.16 11.29 -6.68
CA SER A 43 7.33 9.94 -6.10
C SER A 43 7.54 9.95 -4.59
N ALA A 44 7.98 11.07 -4.01
CA ALA A 44 8.22 11.23 -2.57
C ALA A 44 6.98 11.69 -1.80
N GLY A 45 5.89 12.06 -2.48
CA GLY A 45 4.69 12.61 -1.84
C GLY A 45 4.71 14.13 -1.68
N ARG A 46 5.69 14.83 -2.27
CA ARG A 46 5.71 16.29 -2.29
C ARG A 46 4.64 16.79 -3.25
N ARG A 47 3.91 17.83 -2.84
CA ARG A 47 2.82 18.43 -3.61
C ARG A 47 3.33 19.60 -4.44
N PHE A 48 2.77 19.74 -5.63
CA PHE A 48 3.11 20.79 -6.59
C PHE A 48 1.82 21.36 -7.19
N ASP A 49 1.86 22.63 -7.56
CA ASP A 49 0.87 23.26 -8.40
C ASP A 49 1.47 23.39 -9.80
N CYS A 50 0.81 22.78 -10.79
CA CYS A 50 1.25 22.77 -12.18
C CYS A 50 0.34 23.66 -13.03
N CYS A 51 0.86 24.28 -14.08
CA CYS A 51 0.11 25.05 -15.06
C CYS A 51 0.47 24.58 -16.48
N ILE A 52 -0.54 24.31 -17.32
CA ILE A 52 -0.28 23.97 -18.73
C ILE A 52 0.11 25.23 -19.49
N LEU A 53 1.34 25.30 -19.98
CA LEU A 53 1.82 26.44 -20.79
C LEU A 53 1.35 26.33 -22.24
N SER A 54 1.51 25.15 -22.83
CA SER A 54 1.12 24.86 -24.20
C SER A 54 0.82 23.37 -24.37
N MET A 55 0.05 23.03 -25.40
CA MET A 55 -0.32 21.66 -25.72
C MET A 55 -0.46 21.52 -27.23
N ASP A 56 0.18 20.50 -27.79
CA ASP A 56 0.05 20.11 -29.20
C ASP A 56 -0.52 18.68 -29.31
N SER A 57 -0.40 18.04 -30.48
CA SER A 57 -0.94 16.68 -30.72
C SER A 57 -0.14 15.55 -30.06
N GLU A 58 1.11 15.79 -29.66
CA GLU A 58 2.04 14.78 -29.16
C GLU A 58 2.59 15.12 -27.76
N SER A 59 2.53 16.39 -27.36
CA SER A 59 3.19 16.91 -26.17
C SER A 59 2.38 17.94 -25.38
N THR A 60 2.71 18.08 -24.10
CA THR A 60 2.16 19.10 -23.20
C THR A 60 3.29 19.70 -22.39
N SER A 61 3.49 21.01 -22.53
CA SER A 61 4.44 21.77 -21.72
C SER A 61 3.75 22.23 -20.45
N VAL A 62 4.35 21.92 -19.30
CA VAL A 62 3.82 22.27 -17.98
C VAL A 62 4.87 23.01 -17.16
N LYS A 63 4.43 24.07 -16.48
CA LYS A 63 5.20 24.74 -15.43
C LYS A 63 4.84 24.14 -14.08
N ILE A 64 5.82 23.87 -13.24
CA ILE A 64 5.70 23.18 -11.95
C ILE A 64 6.18 24.14 -10.86
N ARG A 65 5.35 24.33 -9.83
CA ARG A 65 5.70 25.14 -8.65
C ARG A 65 5.53 24.31 -7.38
N PRO A 66 6.49 24.34 -6.44
CA PRO A 66 6.36 23.61 -5.18
C PRO A 66 5.23 24.20 -4.34
N GLN A 67 4.43 23.31 -3.73
CA GLN A 67 3.45 23.73 -2.74
C GLN A 67 4.12 23.76 -1.36
N ASN A 68 4.17 24.93 -0.72
CA ASN A 68 4.72 25.09 0.64
C ASN A 68 3.77 24.56 1.73
N LYS A 69 3.21 23.35 1.55
CA LYS A 69 2.45 22.65 2.58
C LYS A 69 3.28 21.49 3.11
N LYS A 70 3.65 21.56 4.39
CA LYS A 70 4.22 20.40 5.10
C LYS A 70 3.19 19.28 5.07
N VAL A 71 3.57 18.13 4.53
CA VAL A 71 2.83 16.89 4.74
C VAL A 71 3.10 16.49 6.20
N PRO A 72 2.08 16.35 7.05
CA PRO A 72 2.28 15.88 8.41
C PRO A 72 2.99 14.53 8.40
N GLU A 73 3.95 14.33 9.30
CA GLU A 73 4.49 13.00 9.54
C GLU A 73 3.37 12.10 10.04
N ALA A 74 3.30 10.88 9.51
CA ALA A 74 2.29 9.91 9.91
C ALA A 74 2.76 9.20 11.18
N ASP A 75 1.92 9.18 12.22
CA ASP A 75 2.18 8.48 13.49
C ASP A 75 2.39 6.97 13.29
N PHE A 76 1.89 6.43 12.18
CA PHE A 76 2.10 5.04 11.77
C PHE A 76 2.18 4.89 10.25
N GLN A 77 2.78 3.78 9.82
CA GLN A 77 2.87 3.37 8.42
C GLN A 77 2.53 1.89 8.29
N LEU A 78 1.68 1.55 7.32
CA LEU A 78 1.30 0.16 7.07
C LEU A 78 2.08 -0.43 5.91
N SER A 79 2.59 -1.64 6.10
CA SER A 79 3.17 -2.48 5.05
C SER A 79 2.29 -3.71 4.86
N LEU A 80 1.69 -3.86 3.69
CA LEU A 80 0.87 -5.03 3.36
C LEU A 80 1.74 -6.11 2.71
N ILE A 81 1.94 -7.23 3.40
CA ILE A 81 2.62 -8.41 2.88
C ILE A 81 1.53 -9.41 2.48
N LEU A 82 1.39 -9.66 1.18
CA LEU A 82 0.23 -10.37 0.65
C LEU A 82 0.64 -11.60 -0.15
N GLY A 83 0.20 -12.77 0.32
CA GLY A 83 0.21 -14.01 -0.43
C GLY A 83 -0.47 -13.80 -1.77
N ILE A 84 0.27 -13.95 -2.87
CA ILE A 84 -0.22 -13.57 -4.20
C ILE A 84 -1.49 -14.38 -4.54
N PRO A 85 -2.66 -13.72 -4.65
CA PRO A 85 -3.92 -14.40 -4.89
C PRO A 85 -4.07 -14.77 -6.38
N ARG A 86 -4.98 -15.69 -6.70
CA ARG A 86 -5.21 -16.12 -8.09
C ARG A 86 -5.77 -14.99 -8.98
N GLY A 87 -5.42 -15.04 -10.27
CA GLY A 87 -6.01 -14.19 -11.29
C GLY A 87 -5.66 -12.71 -11.17
N LYS A 88 -6.66 -11.83 -11.30
CA LYS A 88 -6.49 -10.36 -11.28
C LYS A 88 -6.70 -9.74 -9.89
N LYS A 89 -6.91 -10.56 -8.85
CA LYS A 89 -7.20 -10.09 -7.49
C LYS A 89 -6.09 -9.22 -6.89
N MET A 90 -4.83 -9.50 -7.24
CA MET A 90 -3.70 -8.69 -6.79
C MET A 90 -3.82 -7.24 -7.26
N ASP A 91 -4.26 -7.00 -8.50
CA ASP A 91 -4.47 -5.64 -9.02
C ASP A 91 -5.55 -4.91 -8.20
N GLN A 92 -6.63 -5.62 -7.84
CA GLN A 92 -7.69 -5.07 -6.98
C GLN A 92 -7.13 -4.68 -5.61
N VAL A 93 -6.35 -5.56 -4.96
CA VAL A 93 -5.79 -5.26 -3.64
C VAL A 93 -4.78 -4.12 -3.71
N VAL A 94 -3.92 -4.09 -4.74
CA VAL A 94 -2.96 -2.98 -4.94
C VAL A 94 -3.69 -1.65 -5.06
N ARG A 95 -4.77 -1.60 -5.87
CA ARG A 95 -5.60 -0.39 -6.01
C ARG A 95 -6.19 0.03 -4.65
N GLN A 96 -6.88 -0.88 -3.96
CA GLN A 96 -7.56 -0.57 -2.71
C GLN A 96 -6.58 -0.24 -1.57
N ALA A 97 -5.47 -0.95 -1.45
CA ALA A 97 -4.41 -0.67 -0.49
C ALA A 97 -3.79 0.72 -0.72
N THR A 98 -3.60 1.11 -1.99
CA THR A 98 -3.14 2.46 -2.36
C THR A 98 -4.16 3.52 -1.93
N GLU A 99 -5.44 3.30 -2.23
CA GLU A 99 -6.54 4.19 -1.81
C GLU A 99 -6.57 4.35 -0.28
N CYS A 100 -6.36 3.26 0.45
CA CYS A 100 -6.30 3.24 1.91
C CYS A 100 -4.98 3.79 2.50
N GLY A 101 -4.00 4.21 1.69
CA GLY A 101 -2.76 4.80 2.19
C GLY A 101 -1.73 3.82 2.75
N VAL A 102 -1.76 2.56 2.32
CA VAL A 102 -0.67 1.59 2.59
C VAL A 102 0.64 2.13 2.01
N ARG A 103 1.73 2.05 2.77
CA ARG A 103 3.04 2.64 2.41
C ARG A 103 3.95 1.68 1.66
N ARG A 104 3.83 0.38 1.92
CA ARG A 104 4.61 -0.66 1.24
C ARG A 104 3.71 -1.85 0.93
N ILE A 105 3.82 -2.40 -0.27
CA ILE A 105 3.16 -3.64 -0.68
C ILE A 105 4.25 -4.66 -1.03
N VAL A 106 4.23 -5.79 -0.33
CA VAL A 106 5.20 -6.87 -0.45
C VAL A 106 4.48 -8.11 -0.98
N PRO A 107 4.58 -8.42 -2.28
CA PRO A 107 4.01 -9.65 -2.82
C PRO A 107 4.75 -10.86 -2.24
N PHE A 108 4.01 -11.79 -1.66
CA PHE A 108 4.56 -12.96 -0.97
C PHE A 108 4.21 -14.24 -1.74
N LEU A 109 5.23 -14.98 -2.14
CA LEU A 109 5.10 -16.33 -2.69
C LEU A 109 5.10 -17.34 -1.54
N SER A 110 3.93 -17.47 -0.91
CA SER A 110 3.70 -18.48 0.11
C SER A 110 3.76 -19.89 -0.48
N ASP A 111 4.16 -20.86 0.34
CA ASP A 111 4.23 -22.29 -0.01
C ASP A 111 2.89 -22.82 -0.55
N HIS A 112 1.77 -22.32 -0.01
CA HIS A 112 0.42 -22.73 -0.39
C HIS A 112 -0.20 -21.78 -1.43
N SER A 113 0.61 -20.90 -2.04
CA SER A 113 0.16 -20.13 -3.19
C SER A 113 0.05 -21.03 -4.41
N SER A 114 -1.15 -21.08 -4.96
CA SER A 114 -1.40 -21.68 -6.26
C SER A 114 -0.78 -20.93 -7.44
N VAL A 115 -0.36 -19.68 -7.23
CA VAL A 115 0.30 -18.87 -8.25
C VAL A 115 1.78 -19.19 -8.21
N ARG A 116 2.26 -19.87 -9.25
CA ARG A 116 3.70 -20.07 -9.47
C ARG A 116 4.21 -18.94 -10.35
N LEU A 117 5.15 -18.17 -9.83
CA LEU A 117 5.88 -17.16 -10.59
C LEU A 117 7.36 -17.52 -10.61
N GLU A 118 7.92 -17.51 -11.81
CA GLU A 118 9.36 -17.64 -11.99
C GLU A 118 10.06 -16.30 -11.76
N PRO A 119 11.32 -16.28 -11.29
CA PRO A 119 12.06 -15.05 -11.04
C PRO A 119 12.10 -14.08 -12.24
N GLY A 120 12.09 -14.61 -13.46
CA GLY A 120 12.04 -13.81 -14.69
C GLY A 120 10.77 -12.96 -14.84
N ASP A 121 9.66 -13.34 -14.18
CA ASP A 121 8.38 -12.63 -14.25
C ASP A 121 8.23 -11.52 -13.20
N PHE A 122 9.10 -11.48 -12.20
CA PHE A 122 8.92 -10.66 -11.01
C PHE A 122 8.88 -9.16 -11.34
N ARG A 123 9.81 -8.69 -12.19
CA ARG A 123 9.86 -7.28 -12.62
C ARG A 123 8.62 -6.88 -13.40
N ARG A 124 8.21 -7.70 -14.37
CA ARG A 124 7.00 -7.48 -15.18
C ARG A 124 5.74 -7.37 -14.32
N LYS A 125 5.60 -8.23 -13.30
CA LYS A 125 4.48 -8.15 -12.34
C LYS A 125 4.55 -6.90 -11.48
N GLN A 126 5.73 -6.57 -10.95
CA GLN A 126 5.95 -5.37 -10.16
C GLN A 126 5.60 -4.10 -10.95
N GLU A 127 6.03 -3.98 -12.21
CA GLU A 127 5.73 -2.85 -13.10
C GLU A 127 4.22 -2.68 -13.33
N ARG A 128 3.51 -3.80 -13.56
CA ARG A 128 2.05 -3.79 -13.66
C ARG A 128 1.41 -3.23 -12.39
N TRP A 129 1.82 -3.70 -11.21
CA TRP A 129 1.26 -3.24 -9.94
C TRP A 129 1.62 -1.77 -9.65
N LYS A 130 2.83 -1.32 -10.01
CA LYS A 130 3.21 0.09 -9.94
C LYS A 130 2.30 0.97 -10.79
N LYS A 131 1.93 0.50 -12.00
CA LYS A 131 0.95 1.19 -12.85
C LYS A 131 -0.42 1.28 -12.18
N VAL A 132 -0.92 0.17 -11.63
CA VAL A 132 -2.20 0.14 -10.90
C VAL A 132 -2.19 1.10 -9.70
N ALA A 133 -1.12 1.13 -8.91
CA ALA A 133 -0.99 2.05 -7.79
C ALA A 133 -0.93 3.52 -8.25
N ARG A 134 -0.22 3.83 -9.34
CA ARG A 134 -0.18 5.19 -9.92
C ARG A 134 -1.58 5.64 -10.34
N GLU A 135 -2.35 4.78 -11.01
CA GLU A 135 -3.73 5.08 -11.41
C GLU A 135 -4.64 5.31 -10.19
N ALA A 136 -4.53 4.45 -9.17
CA ALA A 136 -5.29 4.57 -7.91
C ALA A 136 -4.96 5.87 -7.15
N LEU A 137 -3.69 6.28 -7.14
CA LEU A 137 -3.23 7.51 -6.49
C LEU A 137 -3.83 8.75 -7.15
N GLN A 138 -3.83 8.81 -8.48
CA GLN A 138 -4.42 9.92 -9.25
C GLN A 138 -5.93 10.07 -8.99
N GLN A 139 -6.63 8.95 -8.79
CA GLN A 139 -8.08 8.93 -8.55
C GLN A 139 -8.45 9.26 -7.10
N SER A 140 -7.74 8.68 -6.13
CA SER A 140 -8.05 8.84 -4.70
C SER A 140 -7.66 10.22 -4.16
N GLY A 141 -6.53 10.79 -4.64
CA GLY A 141 -5.91 11.98 -4.05
C GLY A 141 -5.10 11.68 -2.78
N THR A 142 -4.85 10.39 -2.48
CA THR A 142 -3.97 9.96 -1.40
C THR A 142 -2.55 10.51 -1.64
N GLY A 143 -1.85 10.83 -0.56
CA GLY A 143 -0.66 11.68 -0.63
C GLY A 143 0.63 11.01 -1.09
N ILE A 144 0.80 9.69 -0.93
CA ILE A 144 2.08 9.05 -1.21
C ILE A 144 1.88 7.68 -1.87
N PRO A 145 2.53 7.38 -3.01
CA PRO A 145 2.45 6.05 -3.62
C PRO A 145 3.04 4.98 -2.68
N PRO A 146 2.49 3.77 -2.64
CA PRO A 146 3.14 2.66 -1.98
C PRO A 146 4.43 2.28 -2.72
N GLU A 147 5.47 1.96 -1.95
CA GLU A 147 6.58 1.17 -2.46
C GLU A 147 6.09 -0.26 -2.75
N ILE A 148 6.22 -0.72 -4.00
CA ILE A 148 5.87 -2.09 -4.36
C ILE A 148 7.16 -2.87 -4.58
N LEU A 149 7.40 -3.88 -3.74
CA LEU A 149 8.60 -4.73 -3.83
C LEU A 149 8.45 -5.81 -4.91
N LEU A 150 9.58 -6.44 -5.25
CA LEU A 150 9.55 -7.69 -6.01
C LEU A 150 8.89 -8.79 -5.16
N PRO A 151 8.26 -9.80 -5.78
CA PRO A 151 7.82 -10.98 -5.06
C PRO A 151 8.94 -11.61 -4.23
N ILE A 152 8.65 -11.89 -2.97
CA ILE A 152 9.59 -12.50 -2.02
C ILE A 152 9.14 -13.90 -1.62
N ARG A 153 10.05 -14.72 -1.08
CA ARG A 153 9.75 -16.02 -0.47
C ARG A 153 9.98 -15.97 1.03
N HIS A 154 9.61 -17.04 1.74
CA HIS A 154 9.72 -17.11 3.21
C HIS A 154 11.13 -16.77 3.72
N LYS A 155 12.19 -17.21 3.01
CA LYS A 155 13.59 -16.93 3.35
C LYS A 155 13.95 -15.43 3.40
N ASP A 156 13.21 -14.61 2.66
CA ASP A 156 13.48 -13.18 2.51
C ASP A 156 12.66 -12.34 3.52
N LEU A 157 11.69 -12.96 4.22
CA LEU A 157 10.79 -12.26 5.14
C LEU A 157 11.56 -11.51 6.22
N LYS A 158 12.49 -12.20 6.92
CA LYS A 158 13.29 -11.61 7.99
C LYS A 158 14.03 -10.33 7.56
N ALA A 159 14.56 -10.32 6.34
CA ALA A 159 15.25 -9.15 5.80
C ALA A 159 14.25 -8.05 5.42
N THR A 160 13.11 -8.43 4.84
CA THR A 160 12.09 -7.51 4.32
C THR A 160 11.28 -6.81 5.42
N THR A 161 11.16 -7.42 6.59
CA THR A 161 10.40 -6.89 7.74
C THR A 161 11.29 -6.31 8.84
N ARG A 162 12.62 -6.29 8.63
CA ARG A 162 13.58 -5.85 9.65
C ARG A 162 13.36 -4.41 10.12
N ASP A 163 12.84 -3.56 9.24
CA ASP A 163 12.56 -2.15 9.53
C ASP A 163 11.14 -1.92 10.05
N LEU A 164 10.38 -2.98 10.33
CA LEU A 164 9.04 -2.90 10.91
C LEU A 164 9.13 -3.08 12.43
N ASP A 165 8.38 -2.26 13.16
CA ASP A 165 8.31 -2.29 14.62
C ASP A 165 7.41 -3.44 15.12
N THR A 166 6.42 -3.82 14.32
CA THR A 166 5.49 -4.92 14.61
C THR A 166 5.01 -5.57 13.32
N VAL A 167 4.82 -6.89 13.32
CA VAL A 167 4.21 -7.61 12.20
C VAL A 167 3.08 -8.49 12.72
N LEU A 168 1.89 -8.25 12.19
CA LEU A 168 0.69 -9.03 12.45
C LEU A 168 0.47 -9.99 11.28
N PHE A 169 0.25 -11.28 11.55
CA PHE A 169 -0.19 -12.22 10.52
C PHE A 169 -1.61 -12.71 10.80
N PHE A 170 -2.44 -12.74 9.76
CA PHE A 170 -3.86 -13.04 9.88
C PHE A 170 -4.11 -14.50 9.51
N HIS A 171 -4.70 -15.25 10.43
CA HIS A 171 -4.91 -16.69 10.30
C HIS A 171 -6.39 -17.05 10.49
N GLU A 172 -6.87 -18.11 9.84
CA GLU A 172 -8.26 -18.57 9.92
C GLU A 172 -8.61 -19.32 11.22
N LYS A 173 -7.65 -19.45 12.13
CA LYS A 173 -7.80 -20.07 13.45
C LYS A 173 -7.15 -19.18 14.52
N PRO A 174 -7.68 -19.17 15.76
CA PRO A 174 -7.05 -18.48 16.87
C PRO A 174 -5.77 -19.23 17.28
N LEU A 175 -4.61 -18.74 16.82
CA LEU A 175 -3.30 -19.30 17.18
C LEU A 175 -2.66 -18.61 18.40
N GLY A 176 -3.27 -17.53 18.89
CA GLY A 176 -2.86 -16.80 20.07
C GLY A 176 -4.05 -16.11 20.73
N ASP A 177 -3.83 -15.61 21.94
CA ASP A 177 -4.89 -15.08 22.81
C ASP A 177 -5.09 -13.57 22.66
N SER A 178 -4.21 -12.90 21.92
CA SER A 178 -4.18 -11.45 21.79
C SER A 178 -5.13 -10.94 20.70
N GLY A 179 -6.09 -10.09 21.10
CA GLY A 179 -6.93 -9.35 20.16
C GLY A 179 -6.20 -8.15 19.54
N LEU A 180 -6.66 -7.71 18.36
CA LEU A 180 -6.14 -6.54 17.64
C LEU A 180 -5.98 -5.30 18.53
N HIS A 181 -6.98 -4.98 19.36
CA HIS A 181 -6.91 -3.79 20.22
C HIS A 181 -5.83 -3.92 21.31
N GLY A 182 -5.68 -5.09 21.92
CA GLY A 182 -4.68 -5.32 22.96
C GLY A 182 -3.26 -5.16 22.43
N LEU A 183 -3.03 -5.61 21.19
CA LEU A 183 -1.75 -5.49 20.51
C LEU A 183 -1.46 -4.04 20.07
N LEU A 184 -2.47 -3.33 19.57
CA LEU A 184 -2.27 -2.04 18.88
C LEU A 184 -2.47 -0.79 19.74
N GLN A 185 -3.04 -0.90 20.94
CA GLN A 185 -3.36 0.26 21.79
C GLN A 185 -2.17 1.19 22.08
N ASN A 186 -0.95 0.63 22.13
CA ASN A 186 0.29 1.37 22.40
C ASN A 186 1.29 1.26 21.23
N THR A 187 0.82 0.88 20.04
CA THR A 187 1.67 0.73 18.86
C THR A 187 1.68 2.02 18.06
N SER A 188 2.88 2.47 17.71
CA SER A 188 3.15 3.51 16.73
C SER A 188 4.22 3.01 15.76
N GLY A 189 4.46 3.74 14.67
CA GLY A 189 5.53 3.41 13.73
C GLY A 189 5.12 2.46 12.61
N ARG A 190 6.02 1.57 12.21
CA ARG A 190 5.92 0.77 10.98
C ARG A 190 5.35 -0.61 11.28
N ILE A 191 4.14 -0.87 10.78
CA ILE A 191 3.39 -2.08 11.08
C ILE A 191 3.22 -2.92 9.81
N GLY A 192 3.63 -4.18 9.87
CA GLY A 192 3.43 -5.18 8.83
C GLY A 192 2.10 -5.92 9.00
N LEU A 193 1.36 -6.09 7.92
CA LEU A 193 0.15 -6.90 7.86
C LEU A 193 0.38 -8.05 6.87
N LEU A 194 0.54 -9.25 7.39
CA LEU A 194 0.81 -10.46 6.62
C LEU A 194 -0.48 -11.26 6.39
N ILE A 195 -0.87 -11.37 5.13
CA ILE A 195 -2.10 -12.04 4.69
C ILE A 195 -1.74 -13.19 3.77
N GLY A 196 -2.25 -14.38 4.06
CA GLY A 196 -1.98 -15.58 3.27
C GLY A 196 -2.73 -15.60 1.92
N PRO A 197 -2.32 -16.47 0.99
CA PRO A 197 -3.11 -16.78 -0.20
C PRO A 197 -4.36 -17.61 0.18
N GLU A 198 -5.16 -18.00 -0.81
CA GLU A 198 -6.35 -18.84 -0.56
C GLU A 198 -6.04 -20.20 0.11
N GLY A 199 -4.80 -20.68 0.01
CA GLY A 199 -4.35 -21.94 0.61
C GLY A 199 -3.83 -21.84 2.05
N GLY A 200 -3.89 -20.64 2.66
CA GLY A 200 -3.35 -20.38 4.00
C GLY A 200 -1.83 -20.39 4.04
N PHE A 201 -1.27 -20.59 5.23
CA PHE A 201 0.17 -20.71 5.46
C PHE A 201 0.58 -22.16 5.71
N SER A 202 1.79 -22.53 5.31
CA SER A 202 2.35 -23.83 5.65
C SER A 202 2.79 -23.89 7.11
N HIS A 203 2.97 -25.10 7.66
CA HIS A 203 3.51 -25.26 9.01
C HIS A 203 4.89 -24.62 9.16
N LYS A 204 5.75 -24.72 8.14
CA LYS A 204 7.09 -24.11 8.12
C LYS A 204 7.02 -22.59 8.14
N GLU A 205 6.03 -22.01 7.47
CA GLU A 205 5.80 -20.57 7.48
C GLU A 205 5.34 -20.11 8.88
N LEU A 206 4.43 -20.85 9.52
CA LEU A 206 3.99 -20.55 10.89
C LEU A 206 5.13 -20.65 11.91
N GLU A 207 5.97 -21.68 11.81
CA GLU A 207 7.19 -21.80 12.62
C GLU A 207 8.14 -20.61 12.41
N LEU A 208 8.32 -20.18 11.16
CA LEU A 208 9.12 -19.01 10.84
C LEU A 208 8.53 -17.74 11.45
N PHE A 209 7.21 -17.52 11.34
CA PHE A 209 6.56 -16.33 11.90
C PHE A 209 6.73 -16.28 13.43
N SER A 210 6.57 -17.42 14.10
CA SER A 210 6.84 -17.55 15.53
C SER A 210 8.30 -17.22 15.88
N SER A 211 9.27 -17.74 15.12
CA SER A 211 10.70 -17.44 15.32
C SER A 211 11.08 -15.98 15.07
N LEU A 212 10.26 -15.25 14.31
CA LEU A 212 10.39 -13.82 14.03
C LEU A 212 9.55 -12.96 14.98
N HIS A 213 8.88 -13.57 15.96
CA HIS A 213 8.00 -12.89 16.91
C HIS A 213 6.87 -12.11 16.24
N TYR A 214 6.26 -12.67 15.20
CA TYR A 214 5.05 -12.09 14.60
C TYR A 214 3.81 -12.48 15.39
N ASP A 215 2.92 -11.53 15.61
CA ASP A 215 1.67 -11.75 16.35
C ASP A 215 0.58 -12.29 15.43
N SER A 216 -0.10 -13.35 15.86
CA SER A 216 -1.22 -13.92 15.12
C SER A 216 -2.52 -13.15 15.42
N ILE A 217 -3.27 -12.82 14.38
CA ILE A 217 -4.60 -12.21 14.48
C ILE A 217 -5.65 -13.16 13.93
N TYR A 218 -6.71 -13.34 14.70
CA TYR A 218 -7.92 -14.02 14.28
C TYR A 218 -9.08 -13.02 14.13
N LEU A 219 -9.75 -13.03 12.98
CA LEU A 219 -10.82 -12.09 12.62
C LEU A 219 -12.24 -12.64 12.82
N GLY A 220 -12.38 -13.75 13.56
CA GLY A 220 -13.66 -14.41 13.81
C GLY A 220 -14.00 -15.52 12.81
N ASP A 221 -15.24 -16.01 12.89
CA ASP A 221 -15.62 -17.33 12.36
C ASP A 221 -15.73 -17.42 10.84
N SER A 222 -15.88 -16.29 10.14
CA SER A 222 -16.02 -16.28 8.69
C SER A 222 -14.65 -16.31 7.99
N VAL A 223 -14.45 -17.30 7.12
CA VAL A 223 -13.26 -17.35 6.26
C VAL A 223 -13.36 -16.28 5.16
N LEU A 224 -12.58 -15.22 5.29
CA LEU A 224 -12.50 -14.16 4.29
C LEU A 224 -11.64 -14.59 3.10
N ARG A 225 -12.01 -14.17 1.89
CA ARG A 225 -11.13 -14.30 0.72
C ARG A 225 -9.89 -13.42 0.93
N ALA A 226 -8.73 -13.82 0.39
CA ALA A 226 -7.46 -13.11 0.56
C ALA A 226 -7.56 -11.61 0.25
N GLU A 227 -8.24 -11.24 -0.83
CA GLU A 227 -8.46 -9.83 -1.20
C GLU A 227 -9.32 -9.06 -0.20
N THR A 228 -10.29 -9.74 0.43
CA THR A 228 -11.15 -9.15 1.47
C THR A 228 -10.40 -9.05 2.79
N ALA A 229 -9.70 -10.10 3.20
CA ALA A 229 -8.89 -10.13 4.41
C ALA A 229 -7.85 -9.01 4.41
N ALA A 230 -7.18 -8.77 3.27
CA ALA A 230 -6.19 -7.71 3.15
C ALA A 230 -6.76 -6.31 3.42
N ILE A 231 -7.89 -5.96 2.79
CA ILE A 231 -8.49 -4.62 2.98
C ILE A 231 -9.16 -4.51 4.35
N TYR A 232 -9.78 -5.59 4.83
CA TYR A 232 -10.33 -5.64 6.18
C TYR A 232 -9.26 -5.41 7.24
N ALA A 233 -8.12 -6.10 7.14
CA ALA A 233 -6.97 -5.92 8.04
C ALA A 233 -6.47 -4.47 8.01
N VAL A 234 -6.26 -3.91 6.82
CA VAL A 234 -5.85 -2.51 6.66
C VAL A 234 -6.85 -1.56 7.34
N ALA A 235 -8.15 -1.73 7.10
CA ALA A 235 -9.17 -0.86 7.69
C ALA A 235 -9.25 -0.99 9.22
N ALA A 236 -9.25 -2.22 9.75
CA ALA A 236 -9.34 -2.49 11.18
C ALA A 236 -8.14 -1.92 11.94
N VAL A 237 -6.92 -2.18 11.45
CA VAL A 237 -5.69 -1.69 12.07
C VAL A 237 -5.62 -0.17 12.02
N GLN A 238 -5.95 0.46 10.87
CA GLN A 238 -5.98 1.92 10.79
C GLN A 238 -6.98 2.55 11.73
N THR A 239 -8.17 1.96 11.88
CA THR A 239 -9.21 2.49 12.77
C THR A 239 -8.72 2.49 14.21
N ILE A 240 -8.14 1.37 14.67
CA ILE A 240 -7.61 1.26 16.03
C ILE A 240 -6.46 2.25 16.26
N LEU A 241 -5.51 2.36 15.33
CA LEU A 241 -4.35 3.26 15.49
C LEU A 241 -4.74 4.73 15.47
N ARG A 242 -5.70 5.13 14.64
CA ARG A 242 -6.19 6.52 14.57
C ARG A 242 -7.01 6.91 15.80
N GLU A 243 -7.60 5.93 16.47
CA GLU A 243 -8.48 6.14 17.62
C GLU A 243 -7.87 5.65 18.94
N SER A 244 -6.62 5.22 18.96
CA SER A 244 -5.93 4.67 20.14
C SER A 244 -5.94 5.64 21.33
N GLY A 245 -5.79 6.94 21.08
CA GLY A 245 -5.89 7.98 22.11
C GLY A 245 -7.32 8.31 22.58
N ARG A 246 -8.34 7.74 21.95
CA ARG A 246 -9.76 7.98 22.26
C ARG A 246 -10.41 6.79 22.98
N TRP A 247 -9.83 5.60 22.89
CA TRP A 247 -10.41 4.36 23.40
C TRP A 247 -9.64 3.91 24.63
N GLN A 248 -10.36 3.67 25.73
CA GLN A 248 -9.81 3.00 26.91
C GLN A 248 -10.42 1.61 26.98
N LEU A 249 -9.59 0.58 26.83
CA LEU A 249 -10.01 -0.78 27.18
C LEU A 249 -10.31 -0.79 28.67
N LYS A 250 -11.56 -1.07 29.04
CA LYS A 250 -11.84 -1.50 30.39
C LYS A 250 -11.12 -2.82 30.60
N SER A 251 -10.17 -2.85 31.53
CA SER A 251 -9.63 -4.12 32.01
C SER A 251 -10.82 -5.00 32.42
N PRO A 252 -10.87 -6.28 32.04
CA PRO A 252 -11.87 -7.16 32.59
C PRO A 252 -11.75 -7.08 34.11
N GLU A 253 -12.83 -6.61 34.76
CA GLU A 253 -12.94 -6.72 36.20
C GLU A 253 -12.66 -8.18 36.51
N HIS A 254 -11.57 -8.43 37.24
CA HIS A 254 -11.30 -9.76 37.77
C HIS A 254 -12.41 -10.01 38.79
N GLY A 255 -13.52 -10.57 38.31
CA GLY A 255 -14.62 -11.02 39.14
C GLY A 255 -14.07 -12.04 40.12
N ALA A 256 -14.14 -11.67 41.40
CA ALA A 256 -13.90 -12.53 42.54
C ALA A 256 -14.92 -13.67 42.61
#